data_AF-A0A1Z4BKW6-F1
#
_entry.id   AF-A0A1Z4BKW6-F1
#
_cell.length_a   1.000
_cell.length_b   1.000
_cell.length_c   1.000
_cell.angle_alpha   90.00
_cell.angle_beta   90.00
_cell.angle_gamma   90.00
#
_symmetry.space_group_name_H-M   'P 1'
#
loop_
_entity.id
_entity.type
_entity.pdbx_description
1 polymer ?
#
loop_
_entity_poly.entity_id
_entity_poly.type
_entity_poly.pdbx_seq_one_letter_code
_entity_poly.pdbx_strand_id
1 'polypeptide(L)'
;MKKLFLSLFLIGSLMLTSCSGNSPKTVAEKFMTAVNANNFDEAGKYCDAQTSQLLKSFSEFMKSVPSSDAKNEQLFKGFKITKVEENGDTAKVFYTTEDSNGKENALDLKKVDGKWIVSMNKENKENGGGAHDHSDGHDHNMPEMQPNIDPDAPDMPADVETQTTTPTNK
;
A
#
# COMPACT_ATOMS: atom_id res chain seq x y z
N MET A 1 -23.78 37.11 55.71
CA MET A 1 -23.71 35.71 56.15
C MET A 1 -23.68 34.79 54.94
N LYS A 2 -22.59 34.01 54.81
CA LYS A 2 -22.47 32.65 54.22
C LYS A 2 -23.18 32.42 52.86
N LYS A 3 -22.54 32.68 51.71
CA LYS A 3 -21.68 31.75 50.94
C LYS A 3 -22.24 30.33 50.79
N LEU A 4 -22.80 30.03 49.62
CA LEU A 4 -22.92 28.70 49.02
C LEU A 4 -22.58 28.88 47.53
N PHE A 5 -21.34 28.60 47.10
CA PHE A 5 -20.91 27.31 46.54
C PHE A 5 -21.83 26.82 45.41
N LEU A 6 -21.48 27.11 44.17
CA LEU A 6 -21.25 26.04 43.19
C LEU A 6 -20.34 26.53 42.07
N SER A 7 -19.05 26.34 42.32
CA SER A 7 -18.04 26.24 41.28
C SER A 7 -18.48 25.20 40.26
N LEU A 8 -18.90 25.64 39.07
CA LEU A 8 -18.99 24.80 37.87
C LEU A 8 -17.94 25.26 36.85
N PHE A 9 -16.74 25.49 37.35
CA PHE A 9 -15.58 25.85 36.56
C PHE A 9 -14.55 24.74 36.76
N LEU A 10 -14.75 23.53 36.22
CA LEU A 10 -13.69 22.50 36.20
C LEU A 10 -13.96 21.23 35.36
N ILE A 11 -14.61 21.30 34.19
CA ILE A 11 -14.57 20.16 33.23
C ILE A 11 -14.40 20.72 31.82
N GLY A 12 -13.17 20.66 31.31
CA GLY A 12 -12.88 21.07 29.93
C GLY A 12 -11.41 21.30 29.60
N SER A 13 -10.46 20.95 30.47
CA SER A 13 -9.04 21.23 30.26
C SER A 13 -8.15 19.98 30.24
N LEU A 14 -8.57 18.88 29.59
CA LEU A 14 -7.73 17.67 29.52
C LEU A 14 -7.17 17.29 28.15
N MET A 15 -7.32 18.08 27.08
CA MET A 15 -6.85 17.63 25.76
C MET A 15 -5.86 18.58 25.08
N LEU A 16 -4.80 19.00 25.79
CA LEU A 16 -3.66 19.70 25.17
C LEU A 16 -2.29 19.21 25.64
N THR A 17 -2.12 17.92 25.94
CA THR A 17 -0.76 17.33 25.90
C THR A 17 -0.38 17.07 24.44
N SER A 18 -0.26 18.14 23.65
CA SER A 18 0.47 18.10 22.39
C SER A 18 1.95 17.92 22.74
N CYS A 19 2.35 16.67 22.95
CA CYS A 19 3.75 16.28 22.80
C CYS A 19 4.11 16.50 21.33
N SER A 20 4.55 17.72 21.02
CA SER A 20 4.74 18.28 19.68
C SER A 20 5.77 17.57 18.80
N GLY A 21 6.39 16.47 19.26
CA GLY A 21 7.34 15.66 18.49
C GLY A 21 6.79 14.35 17.94
N ASN A 22 5.64 13.88 18.42
CA ASN A 22 5.09 12.55 18.09
C ASN A 22 3.57 12.65 17.89
N SER A 23 3.15 13.43 16.90
CA SER A 23 1.77 13.40 16.38
C SER A 23 1.68 12.48 15.16
N PRO A 24 0.50 11.93 14.82
CA PRO A 24 0.34 11.14 13.60
C PRO A 24 0.79 11.88 12.35
N LYS A 25 0.48 13.18 12.27
CA LYS A 25 0.93 14.08 11.21
C LYS A 25 2.45 14.08 11.07
N THR A 26 3.16 14.34 12.17
CA THR A 26 4.63 14.44 12.17
C THR A 26 5.28 13.11 11.79
N VAL A 27 4.74 11.99 12.27
CA VAL A 27 5.25 10.66 11.92
C VAL A 27 5.03 10.37 10.44
N ALA A 28 3.84 10.67 9.91
CA ALA A 28 3.55 10.55 8.48
C ALA A 28 4.47 11.43 7.61
N GLU A 29 4.69 12.70 7.98
CA GLU A 29 5.60 13.59 7.25
C GLU A 29 7.03 13.04 7.19
N LYS A 30 7.56 12.55 8.33
CA LYS A 30 8.89 11.96 8.40
C LYS A 30 9.00 10.68 7.58
N PHE A 31 8.01 9.80 7.69
CA PHE A 31 7.92 8.57 6.92
C PHE A 31 7.90 8.87 5.40
N MET A 32 6.99 9.72 4.95
CA MET A 32 6.85 10.08 3.53
C MET A 32 8.10 10.76 2.99
N THR A 33 8.70 11.67 3.76
CA THR A 33 9.94 12.35 3.37
C THR A 33 11.08 11.34 3.19
N ALA A 34 11.25 10.41 4.13
CA ALA A 34 12.28 9.38 4.05
C ALA A 34 12.06 8.42 2.88
N VAL A 35 10.82 7.99 2.64
CA VAL A 35 10.42 7.16 1.49
C VAL A 35 10.74 7.89 0.18
N ASN A 36 10.37 9.17 0.05
CA ASN A 36 10.63 9.93 -1.16
C ASN A 36 12.11 10.22 -1.41
N ALA A 37 12.92 10.24 -0.34
CA ALA A 37 14.37 10.35 -0.41
C ALA A 37 15.07 9.01 -0.66
N ASN A 38 14.32 7.92 -0.94
CA ASN A 38 14.82 6.55 -1.05
C ASN A 38 15.60 6.07 0.19
N ASN A 39 15.36 6.68 1.35
CA ASN A 39 15.99 6.35 2.61
C ASN A 39 15.09 5.41 3.42
N PHE A 40 15.00 4.15 2.97
CA PHE A 40 14.12 3.15 3.57
C PHE A 40 14.52 2.76 5.00
N ASP A 41 15.81 2.89 5.35
CA ASP A 41 16.29 2.66 6.72
C ASP A 41 15.76 3.71 7.69
N GLU A 42 15.74 4.99 7.26
CA GLU A 42 15.13 6.07 8.05
C GLU A 42 13.61 5.92 8.10
N ALA A 43 12.96 5.58 6.99
CA ALA A 43 11.52 5.35 6.94
C ALA A 43 11.08 4.22 7.90
N GLY A 44 11.89 3.16 8.02
CA GLY A 44 11.68 2.05 8.95
C GLY A 44 11.58 2.44 10.43
N LYS A 45 12.11 3.61 10.83
CA LYS A 45 12.01 4.13 12.20
C LYS A 45 10.61 4.65 12.55
N TYR A 46 9.80 4.93 11.53
CA TYR A 46 8.49 5.56 11.66
C TYR A 46 7.34 4.61 11.33
N CYS A 47 7.62 3.32 11.11
CA CYS A 47 6.62 2.32 10.78
C CYS A 47 6.80 1.03 11.57
N ASP A 48 5.82 0.14 11.50
CA ASP A 48 5.91 -1.18 12.12
C ASP A 48 6.78 -2.16 11.31
N ALA A 49 7.02 -3.34 11.88
CA ALA A 49 7.87 -4.37 11.27
C ALA A 49 7.34 -4.85 9.91
N GLN A 50 6.00 -4.96 9.77
CA GLN A 50 5.36 -5.38 8.53
C GLN A 50 5.59 -4.34 7.42
N THR A 51 5.34 -3.08 7.71
CA THR A 51 5.56 -1.96 6.78
C THR A 51 7.04 -1.82 6.44
N SER A 52 7.92 -1.97 7.43
CA SER A 52 9.38 -1.99 7.22
C SER A 52 9.81 -3.10 6.26
N GLN A 53 9.21 -4.29 6.37
CA GLN A 53 9.48 -5.40 5.45
C GLN A 53 8.99 -5.08 4.03
N LEU A 54 7.82 -4.45 3.90
CA LEU A 54 7.31 -3.98 2.59
C LEU A 54 8.28 -2.99 1.94
N LEU A 55 8.80 -2.02 2.70
CA LEU A 55 9.79 -1.06 2.21
C LEU A 55 11.09 -1.73 1.76
N LYS A 56 11.55 -2.78 2.47
CA LYS A 56 12.73 -3.55 2.07
C LYS A 56 12.52 -4.26 0.74
N SER A 57 11.38 -4.94 0.57
CA SER A 57 11.03 -5.58 -0.70
C SER A 57 10.92 -4.57 -1.83
N PHE A 58 10.35 -3.38 -1.57
CA PHE A 58 10.32 -2.29 -2.54
C PHE A 58 11.73 -1.78 -2.90
N SER A 59 12.62 -1.63 -1.91
CA SER A 59 14.02 -1.26 -2.13
C SER A 59 14.76 -2.28 -2.98
N GLU A 60 14.56 -3.58 -2.75
CA GLU A 60 15.14 -4.66 -3.54
C GLU A 60 14.63 -4.65 -4.98
N PHE A 61 13.32 -4.42 -5.16
CA PHE A 61 12.71 -4.25 -6.47
C PHE A 61 13.35 -3.07 -7.23
N MET A 62 13.47 -1.90 -6.59
CA MET A 62 14.10 -0.71 -7.19
C MET A 62 15.57 -0.96 -7.60
N LYS A 63 16.31 -1.81 -6.88
CA LYS A 63 17.69 -2.20 -7.24
C LYS A 63 17.75 -3.09 -8.48
N SER A 64 16.68 -3.83 -8.78
CA SER A 64 16.58 -4.70 -9.96
C SER A 64 16.20 -3.94 -11.24
N VAL A 65 15.65 -2.72 -11.10
CA VAL A 65 15.35 -1.85 -12.23
C VAL A 65 16.66 -1.25 -12.78
N PRO A 66 16.89 -1.25 -14.11
CA PRO A 66 18.08 -0.66 -14.72
C PRO A 66 18.32 0.78 -14.21
N SER A 67 19.57 1.06 -13.82
CA SER A 67 19.93 2.24 -13.02
C SER A 67 19.83 3.59 -13.74
N SER A 68 19.42 3.63 -15.01
CA SER A 68 19.21 4.89 -15.75
C SER A 68 18.11 5.75 -15.11
N ASP A 69 17.16 5.13 -14.40
CA ASP A 69 15.97 5.83 -13.88
C ASP A 69 15.80 5.68 -12.35
N ALA A 70 16.33 4.63 -11.73
CA ALA A 70 15.84 4.18 -10.41
C ALA A 70 16.51 4.77 -9.14
N LYS A 71 17.70 5.39 -9.20
CA LYS A 71 18.50 5.64 -7.97
C LYS A 71 18.42 7.06 -7.40
N ASN A 72 17.92 8.03 -8.16
CA ASN A 72 17.81 9.43 -7.72
C ASN A 72 16.45 10.06 -8.02
N GLU A 73 15.50 9.31 -8.55
CA GLU A 73 14.15 9.81 -8.75
C GLU A 73 13.38 9.75 -7.43
N GLN A 74 12.77 10.88 -7.08
CA GLN A 74 11.75 10.93 -6.06
C GLN A 74 10.59 10.04 -6.48
N LEU A 75 10.08 9.23 -5.55
CA LEU A 75 8.94 8.36 -5.79
C LEU A 75 7.64 9.12 -6.09
N PHE A 76 7.56 10.38 -5.65
CA PHE A 76 6.46 11.29 -5.95
C PHE A 76 6.90 12.76 -5.89
N LYS A 77 6.24 13.61 -6.67
CA LYS A 77 6.48 15.06 -6.67
C LYS A 77 5.76 15.73 -5.51
N GLY A 78 6.50 16.09 -4.47
CA GLY A 78 5.97 16.81 -3.31
C GLY A 78 4.82 16.06 -2.60
N PHE A 79 4.44 16.51 -1.41
CA PHE A 79 3.23 16.01 -0.79
C PHE A 79 2.65 17.05 0.16
N LYS A 80 1.35 16.95 0.38
CA LYS A 80 0.63 17.79 1.33
C LYS A 80 -0.33 16.93 2.13
N ILE A 81 -0.22 16.99 3.46
CA ILE A 81 -1.24 16.42 4.34
C ILE A 81 -2.47 17.32 4.33
N THR A 82 -3.62 16.73 4.04
CA THR A 82 -4.90 17.42 3.90
C THR A 82 -5.76 17.28 5.16
N LYS A 83 -5.72 16.11 5.80
CA LYS A 83 -6.56 15.79 6.96
C LYS A 83 -5.87 14.76 7.87
N VAL A 84 -6.16 14.83 9.16
CA VAL A 84 -5.80 13.81 10.14
C VAL A 84 -7.04 13.44 10.94
N GLU A 85 -7.35 12.15 10.98
CA GLU A 85 -8.42 11.59 11.80
C GLU A 85 -7.80 10.71 12.88
N GLU A 86 -7.92 11.11 14.14
CA GLU A 86 -7.41 10.34 15.29
C GLU A 86 -8.57 9.67 16.04
N ASN A 87 -8.46 8.36 16.25
CA ASN A 87 -9.44 7.52 16.93
C ASN A 87 -8.73 6.67 18.00
N GLY A 88 -8.52 7.26 19.18
CA GLY A 88 -7.83 6.63 20.30
C GLY A 88 -6.38 6.29 19.94
N ASP A 89 -6.08 5.00 19.82
CA ASP A 89 -4.76 4.47 19.48
C ASP A 89 -4.56 4.20 17.99
N THR A 90 -5.50 4.66 17.15
CA THR A 90 -5.38 4.59 15.68
C THR A 90 -5.53 5.98 15.08
N ALA A 91 -4.92 6.21 13.93
CA ALA A 91 -5.08 7.44 13.19
C ALA A 91 -5.00 7.19 11.69
N LYS A 92 -5.69 8.02 10.91
CA LYS A 92 -5.62 8.04 9.45
C LYS A 92 -5.16 9.42 9.00
N VAL A 93 -4.06 9.48 8.25
CA VAL A 93 -3.47 10.71 7.72
C VAL A 93 -3.69 10.74 6.22
N PHE A 94 -4.47 11.70 5.76
CA PHE A 94 -4.78 11.90 4.35
C PHE A 94 -3.79 12.86 3.72
N TYR A 95 -3.39 12.57 2.48
CA TYR A 95 -2.42 13.36 1.74
C TYR A 95 -2.67 13.35 0.23
N THR A 96 -2.20 14.39 -0.44
CA THR A 96 -2.11 14.46 -1.90
C THR A 96 -0.65 14.61 -2.31
N THR A 97 -0.28 14.08 -3.48
CA THR A 97 1.00 14.36 -4.13
C THR A 97 0.75 15.26 -5.33
N GLU A 98 1.74 16.04 -5.78
CA GLU A 98 1.53 16.99 -6.89
C GLU A 98 1.26 16.26 -8.22
N ASP A 99 1.76 15.04 -8.35
CA ASP A 99 1.53 14.14 -9.48
C ASP A 99 0.23 13.34 -9.39
N SER A 100 -0.52 13.39 -8.28
CA SER A 100 -1.77 12.64 -8.13
C SER A 100 -2.99 13.30 -8.79
N ASN A 101 -2.85 14.47 -9.40
CA ASN A 101 -3.95 15.26 -9.96
C ASN A 101 -5.10 15.49 -8.96
N GLY A 102 -4.77 15.73 -7.69
CA GLY A 102 -5.73 15.96 -6.62
C GLY A 102 -6.36 14.68 -6.05
N LYS A 103 -5.93 13.49 -6.49
CA LYS A 103 -6.32 12.23 -5.82
C LYS A 103 -5.71 12.20 -4.42
N GLU A 104 -6.57 12.03 -3.43
CA GLU A 104 -6.19 11.88 -2.03
C GLU A 104 -5.88 10.41 -1.72
N ASN A 105 -4.84 10.20 -0.92
CA ASN A 105 -4.43 8.91 -0.40
C ASN A 105 -4.42 8.98 1.13
N ALA A 106 -4.36 7.82 1.78
CA ALA A 106 -4.33 7.74 3.23
C ALA A 106 -3.16 6.87 3.72
N LEU A 107 -2.61 7.24 4.87
CA LEU A 107 -1.72 6.42 5.68
C LEU A 107 -2.44 6.05 6.97
N ASP A 108 -2.47 4.77 7.30
CA ASP A 108 -2.91 4.32 8.62
C ASP A 108 -1.73 4.30 9.59
N LEU A 109 -2.01 4.78 10.80
CA LEU A 109 -1.08 4.80 11.92
C LEU A 109 -1.74 4.15 13.12
N LYS A 110 -0.91 3.55 13.96
CA LYS A 110 -1.30 3.04 15.26
C LYS A 110 -0.32 3.49 16.33
N LYS A 111 -0.80 3.54 17.56
CA LYS A 111 0.02 3.85 18.72
C LYS A 111 0.56 2.55 19.31
N VAL A 112 1.88 2.45 19.39
CA VAL A 112 2.60 1.35 20.06
C VAL A 112 3.48 1.96 21.12
N ASP A 113 3.30 1.54 22.36
CA ASP A 113 4.04 2.06 23.54
C ASP A 113 4.01 3.59 23.64
N GLY A 114 2.83 4.18 23.37
CA GLY A 114 2.62 5.63 23.41
C GLY A 114 3.20 6.40 22.21
N LYS A 115 3.79 5.72 21.22
CA LYS A 115 4.37 6.33 20.01
C LYS A 115 3.55 5.99 18.77
N TRP A 116 3.33 6.98 17.91
CA TRP A 116 2.70 6.73 16.61
C TRP A 116 3.69 6.09 15.65
N ILE A 117 3.21 5.08 14.92
CA ILE A 117 3.93 4.42 13.84
C ILE A 117 2.98 4.17 12.67
N VAL A 118 3.49 4.27 11.45
CA VAL A 118 2.78 3.88 10.23
C VAL A 118 2.59 2.36 10.20
N SER A 119 1.39 1.91 9.87
CA SER A 119 0.99 0.51 9.79
C SER A 119 0.24 0.31 8.47
N MET A 120 0.97 0.01 7.40
CA MET A 120 0.39 -0.24 6.08
C MET A 120 -0.08 -1.69 5.97
N ASN A 121 -1.39 -1.89 5.86
CA ASN A 121 -1.97 -3.21 5.69
C ASN A 121 -2.21 -3.42 4.18
N LYS A 122 -1.75 -4.54 3.60
CA LYS A 122 -2.03 -4.88 2.19
C LYS A 122 -3.54 -4.94 1.85
N GLU A 123 -4.40 -5.06 2.86
CA GLU A 123 -5.86 -5.15 2.73
C GLU A 123 -6.59 -3.80 2.73
N ASN A 124 -5.94 -2.67 3.05
CA ASN A 124 -6.62 -1.38 3.07
C ASN A 124 -6.75 -0.77 1.66
N LYS A 125 -7.26 -1.57 0.71
CA LYS A 125 -7.53 -1.18 -0.68
C LYS A 125 -8.74 -0.26 -0.84
N GLU A 126 -9.44 0.10 0.24
CA GLU A 126 -10.71 0.80 0.11
C GLU A 126 -10.57 2.32 -0.10
N ASN A 127 -9.44 2.97 0.25
CA ASN A 127 -9.39 4.45 0.22
C ASN A 127 -8.03 5.13 -0.10
N GLY A 128 -7.01 4.44 -0.62
CA GLY A 128 -5.76 5.15 -0.95
C GLY A 128 -4.77 4.32 -1.75
N GLY A 129 -4.65 4.64 -3.03
CA GLY A 129 -3.58 4.16 -3.89
C GLY A 129 -3.95 2.95 -4.74
N GLY A 130 -4.45 3.23 -5.94
CA GLY A 130 -4.32 2.36 -7.10
C GLY A 130 -5.00 1.01 -7.00
N ALA A 131 -6.21 0.92 -7.58
CA ALA A 131 -6.53 -0.26 -8.36
C ALA A 131 -5.47 -0.40 -9.47
N HIS A 132 -4.35 -1.07 -9.17
CA HIS A 132 -3.79 -1.97 -10.15
C HIS A 132 -4.80 -3.10 -10.25
N ASP A 133 -5.72 -2.92 -11.20
CA ASP A 133 -6.52 -3.97 -11.77
C ASP A 133 -5.55 -4.96 -12.45
N HIS A 134 -4.89 -5.78 -11.64
CA HIS A 134 -4.67 -7.15 -12.04
C HIS A 134 -5.97 -7.88 -11.72
N SER A 135 -6.98 -7.61 -12.56
CA SER A 135 -7.84 -8.68 -13.00
C SER A 135 -6.89 -9.70 -13.60
N ASP A 136 -6.51 -10.69 -12.77
CA ASP A 136 -6.11 -12.01 -13.23
C ASP A 136 -7.34 -12.64 -13.93
N GLY A 137 -7.83 -11.99 -14.97
CA GLY A 137 -8.50 -12.62 -16.08
C GLY A 137 -7.41 -13.31 -16.86
N HIS A 138 -7.11 -14.53 -16.43
CA HIS A 138 -6.39 -15.52 -17.21
C HIS A 138 -7.24 -15.91 -18.43
N ASP A 139 -7.58 -14.95 -19.29
CA ASP A 139 -8.09 -15.21 -20.62
C ASP A 139 -6.88 -15.49 -21.51
N HIS A 140 -6.36 -16.71 -21.38
CA HIS A 140 -5.76 -17.35 -22.53
C HIS A 140 -6.86 -17.43 -23.60
N ASN A 141 -6.87 -16.45 -24.49
CA ASN A 141 -7.51 -16.55 -25.79
C ASN A 141 -6.74 -17.61 -26.61
N MET A 142 -6.91 -18.88 -26.23
CA MET A 142 -6.76 -19.98 -27.14
C MET A 142 -8.03 -19.99 -27.98
N PRO A 143 -7.95 -19.91 -29.32
CA PRO A 143 -9.12 -20.16 -30.14
C PRO A 143 -9.63 -21.56 -29.82
N GLU A 144 -10.89 -21.65 -29.39
CA GLU A 144 -11.60 -22.91 -29.29
C GLU A 144 -11.56 -23.59 -30.66
N MET A 145 -10.65 -24.53 -30.86
CA MET A 145 -10.82 -25.54 -31.90
C MET A 145 -11.96 -26.43 -31.44
N GLN A 146 -13.18 -26.07 -31.82
CA GLN A 146 -14.35 -26.92 -31.68
C GLN A 146 -14.05 -28.25 -32.41
N PRO A 147 -14.07 -29.40 -31.74
CA PRO A 147 -14.08 -30.65 -32.44
C PRO A 147 -15.46 -30.80 -33.08
N ASN A 148 -15.55 -30.64 -34.40
CA ASN A 148 -16.70 -31.09 -35.18
C ASN A 148 -16.76 -32.62 -35.06
N ILE A 149 -17.42 -33.12 -34.02
CA ILE A 149 -17.80 -34.53 -33.92
C ILE A 149 -19.13 -34.66 -34.64
N ASP A 150 -19.03 -35.10 -35.89
CA ASP A 150 -20.16 -35.55 -36.69
C ASP A 150 -20.72 -36.85 -36.06
N PRO A 151 -21.97 -36.87 -35.58
CA PRO A 151 -22.55 -38.02 -34.90
C PRO A 151 -22.81 -39.25 -35.80
N ASP A 152 -22.56 -39.16 -37.11
CA ASP A 152 -22.78 -40.25 -38.08
C ASP A 152 -21.47 -40.90 -38.60
N ALA A 153 -20.31 -40.63 -37.98
CA ALA A 153 -19.07 -41.31 -38.35
C ALA A 153 -19.01 -42.74 -37.75
N PRO A 154 -18.79 -43.80 -38.55
CA PRO A 154 -18.76 -45.18 -38.06
C PRO A 154 -17.55 -45.41 -37.13
N ASP A 155 -17.84 -46.01 -35.95
CA ASP A 155 -16.86 -46.43 -34.95
C ASP A 155 -15.72 -47.23 -35.60
N MET A 156 -14.50 -46.71 -35.52
CA MET A 156 -13.28 -47.45 -35.81
C MET A 156 -12.27 -47.33 -34.66
N PRO A 157 -11.52 -48.42 -34.39
CA PRO A 157 -11.06 -48.76 -33.04
C PRO A 157 -9.83 -47.96 -32.57
N ALA A 158 -9.73 -47.90 -31.24
CA ALA A 158 -8.61 -47.35 -30.50
C ALA A 158 -7.29 -48.03 -30.86
N ASP A 159 -6.32 -47.24 -31.32
CA ASP A 159 -4.90 -47.61 -31.24
C ASP A 159 -4.07 -46.41 -30.76
N VAL A 160 -3.36 -46.68 -29.67
CA VAL A 160 -2.37 -45.85 -28.99
C VAL A 160 -1.12 -45.75 -29.86
N GLU A 161 -0.66 -44.53 -30.19
CA GLU A 161 0.77 -44.31 -30.48
C GLU A 161 1.26 -42.94 -29.99
N THR A 162 2.21 -43.01 -29.06
CA THR A 162 3.15 -41.97 -28.65
C THR A 162 4.17 -41.68 -29.75
N GLN A 163 4.31 -40.44 -30.21
CA GLN A 163 5.46 -39.96 -31.01
C GLN A 163 5.74 -38.49 -30.62
N THR A 164 6.74 -38.17 -29.79
CA THR A 164 8.17 -37.93 -30.10
C THR A 164 8.44 -37.32 -31.47
N THR A 165 8.67 -35.99 -31.57
CA THR A 165 9.60 -35.41 -32.56
C THR A 165 10.23 -34.09 -32.08
N THR A 166 11.56 -34.12 -32.04
CA THR A 166 12.58 -33.06 -31.96
C THR A 166 12.34 -31.85 -32.89
N PRO A 167 12.92 -30.67 -32.61
CA PRO A 167 13.31 -29.74 -33.66
C PRO A 167 14.83 -29.61 -33.78
N THR A 168 15.34 -29.90 -34.97
CA THR A 168 16.72 -29.66 -35.42
C THR A 168 16.73 -28.41 -36.32
N ASN A 169 17.47 -27.39 -35.87
CA ASN A 169 18.44 -26.55 -36.60
C ASN A 169 17.98 -25.65 -37.77
N LYS A 170 18.26 -24.34 -37.66
CA LYS A 170 19.38 -23.68 -38.38
C LYS A 170 19.76 -22.35 -37.72
#